data_AF-A0A963ES00-F1
#
_entry.id   AF-A0A963ES00-F1
#
_cell.length_a   1.000
_cell.length_b   1.000
_cell.length_c   1.000
_cell.angle_alpha   90.00
_cell.angle_beta   90.00
_cell.angle_gamma   90.00
#
_symmetry.space_group_name_H-M   'P 1'
#
loop_
_entity.id
_entity.type
_entity.pdbx_description
1 polymer ?
#
loop_
_entity_poly.entity_id
_entity_poly.type
_entity_poly.pdbx_seq_one_letter_code
_entity_poly.pdbx_strand_id
1 'polypeptide(L)'
;MIKKPRDFVHVDEFYRADSHWPSYFIDDTVWIFYDEYNPGLIGDEDYCRIIVHAGQTTGLICKRPLSEKPALDRLLKKIECPVSERQLLDLGFEWWHGSYD
;
A
#
# COMPACT_ATOMS: atom_id res chain seq x y z
N MET A 1 -20.27 -22.79 10.67
CA MET A 1 -20.16 -21.33 10.46
C MET A 1 -19.48 -21.09 9.13
N ILE A 2 -20.15 -20.46 8.17
CA ILE A 2 -19.52 -20.04 6.91
C ILE A 2 -18.70 -18.79 7.22
N LYS A 3 -17.37 -18.84 7.06
CA LYS A 3 -16.50 -17.67 7.21
C LYS A 3 -16.75 -16.76 6.00
N LYS A 4 -17.13 -15.50 6.24
CA LYS A 4 -17.24 -14.49 5.18
C LYS A 4 -15.86 -13.90 4.87
N PRO A 5 -15.59 -13.47 3.62
CA PRO A 5 -14.41 -12.67 3.32
C PRO A 5 -14.37 -11.44 4.23
N ARG A 6 -13.18 -11.05 4.67
CA ARG A 6 -12.99 -9.87 5.49
C ARG A 6 -11.88 -9.03 4.90
N ASP A 7 -12.24 -7.82 4.54
CA ASP A 7 -11.30 -6.74 4.26
C ASP A 7 -11.03 -6.01 5.57
N PHE A 8 -9.75 -5.78 5.88
CA PHE A 8 -9.36 -4.92 6.98
C PHE A 8 -8.44 -3.83 6.46
N VAL A 9 -8.77 -2.58 6.77
CA VAL A 9 -7.93 -1.42 6.47
C VAL A 9 -7.18 -1.04 7.74
N HIS A 10 -5.86 -0.99 7.64
CA HIS A 10 -4.94 -0.64 8.73
C HIS A 10 -4.43 0.79 8.61
N VAL A 11 -4.29 1.31 7.38
CA VAL A 11 -3.87 2.69 7.10
C VAL A 11 -4.67 3.21 5.90
N ASP A 12 -5.14 4.44 6.01
CA ASP A 12 -5.82 5.20 4.96
C ASP A 12 -5.57 6.70 5.22
N GLU A 13 -4.39 7.18 4.86
CA GLU A 13 -3.89 8.49 5.31
C GLU A 13 -2.99 9.16 4.27
N PHE A 14 -2.95 10.49 4.29
CA PHE A 14 -2.04 11.30 3.48
C PHE A 14 -0.77 11.64 4.24
N TYR A 15 0.37 11.49 3.58
CA TYR A 15 1.69 11.79 4.12
C TYR A 15 2.41 12.81 3.22
N ARG A 16 3.19 13.71 3.82
CA ARG A 16 4.06 14.62 3.06
C ARG A 16 5.05 13.80 2.22
N ALA A 17 5.22 14.18 0.98
CA ALA A 17 6.12 13.53 0.04
C ALA A 17 7.34 14.43 -0.27
N ASP A 18 8.43 13.80 -0.72
CA ASP A 18 9.60 14.53 -1.20
C ASP A 18 9.32 15.13 -2.59
N SER A 19 10.21 15.97 -3.11
CA SER A 19 10.02 16.68 -4.38
C SER A 19 10.29 15.84 -5.64
N HIS A 20 10.46 14.52 -5.53
CA HIS A 20 10.87 13.66 -6.65
C HIS A 20 9.74 12.81 -7.24
N TRP A 21 8.53 12.90 -6.70
CA TRP A 21 7.40 12.14 -7.23
C TRP A 21 6.93 12.72 -8.57
N PRO A 22 6.44 11.88 -9.49
CA PRO A 22 5.90 12.31 -10.77
C PRO A 22 4.61 13.13 -10.64
N SER A 23 3.88 12.97 -9.52
CA SER A 23 2.65 13.68 -9.21
C SER A 23 2.35 13.66 -7.71
N TYR A 24 1.43 14.51 -7.27
CA TYR A 24 1.04 14.65 -5.87
C TYR A 24 -0.47 14.80 -5.74
N PHE A 25 -0.97 14.54 -4.53
CA PHE A 25 -2.23 15.11 -4.07
C PHE A 25 -2.01 16.55 -3.56
N ILE A 26 -3.04 17.13 -2.97
CA ILE A 26 -2.96 18.48 -2.39
C ILE A 26 -1.85 18.56 -1.34
N ASP A 27 -1.23 19.73 -1.22
CA ASP A 27 -0.17 20.01 -0.25
C ASP A 27 1.01 19.03 -0.33
N ASP A 28 1.49 18.72 -1.54
CA ASP A 28 2.65 17.84 -1.80
C ASP A 28 2.58 16.51 -1.03
N THR A 29 1.39 15.91 -0.97
CA THR A 29 1.16 14.65 -0.25
C THR A 29 1.03 13.46 -1.19
N VAL A 30 1.33 12.29 -0.65
CA VAL A 30 0.97 10.98 -1.21
C VAL A 30 0.00 10.29 -0.28
N TRP A 31 -0.88 9.47 -0.83
CA TRP A 31 -1.82 8.67 -0.06
C TRP A 31 -1.21 7.29 0.20
N ILE A 32 -1.15 6.87 1.46
CA ILE A 32 -0.74 5.53 1.85
C ILE A 32 -1.99 4.76 2.29
N PHE A 33 -2.20 3.62 1.64
CA PHE A 33 -3.27 2.69 1.94
C PHE A 33 -2.69 1.32 2.29
N TYR A 34 -3.07 0.77 3.43
CA TYR A 34 -2.66 -0.57 3.87
C TYR A 34 -3.90 -1.39 4.19
N ASP A 35 -4.17 -2.42 3.39
CA ASP A 35 -5.24 -3.38 3.61
C ASP A 35 -4.74 -4.83 3.66
N GLU A 36 -5.62 -5.67 4.18
CA GLU A 36 -5.53 -7.12 4.04
C GLU A 36 -6.89 -7.70 3.63
N TYR A 37 -6.80 -8.81 2.89
CA TYR A 37 -7.93 -9.61 2.47
C TYR A 37 -7.73 -11.03 2.97
N ASN A 38 -8.69 -11.50 3.76
CA ASN A 38 -8.80 -12.90 4.16
C ASN A 38 -10.01 -13.54 3.46
N PRO A 39 -9.80 -14.37 2.44
CA PRO A 39 -10.89 -14.99 1.71
C PRO A 39 -11.63 -16.02 2.55
N GLY A 40 -12.96 -15.94 2.51
CA GLY A 40 -13.84 -16.94 3.13
C GLY A 40 -14.16 -18.13 2.23
N LEU A 41 -13.76 -18.08 0.95
CA LEU A 41 -14.11 -19.03 -0.10
C LEU A 41 -12.87 -19.81 -0.58
N ILE A 42 -13.07 -21.07 -0.94
CA ILE A 42 -12.01 -21.93 -1.49
C ILE A 42 -11.68 -21.44 -2.91
N GLY A 43 -10.41 -21.06 -3.15
CA GLY A 43 -9.91 -20.68 -4.47
C GLY A 43 -9.38 -19.25 -4.59
N ASP A 44 -9.69 -18.38 -3.63
CA ASP A 44 -9.13 -17.03 -3.56
C ASP A 44 -7.81 -17.03 -2.78
N GLU A 45 -6.83 -16.26 -3.25
CA GLU A 45 -5.58 -16.02 -2.55
C GLU A 45 -5.74 -14.88 -1.54
N ASP A 46 -5.27 -15.13 -0.31
CA ASP A 46 -5.18 -14.10 0.71
C ASP A 46 -4.07 -13.10 0.37
N TYR A 47 -4.19 -11.88 0.90
CA TYR A 47 -3.12 -10.91 0.76
C TYR A 47 -3.11 -9.89 1.88
N CYS A 48 -1.95 -9.26 2.02
CA CYS A 48 -1.78 -7.97 2.65
C CYS A 48 -0.99 -7.09 1.66
N ARG A 49 -1.31 -5.80 1.57
CA ARG A 49 -0.59 -4.90 0.66
C ARG A 49 -0.54 -3.48 1.18
N ILE A 50 0.56 -2.80 0.89
CA ILE A 50 0.67 -1.36 1.06
C ILE A 50 0.68 -0.76 -0.34
N ILE A 51 -0.16 0.24 -0.57
CA ILE A 51 -0.19 1.03 -1.79
C ILE A 51 0.15 2.47 -1.42
N VAL A 52 1.04 3.09 -2.18
CA VAL A 52 1.37 4.51 -2.07
C VAL A 52 1.00 5.18 -3.38
N HIS A 53 -0.02 6.01 -3.37
CA HIS A 53 -0.48 6.77 -4.53
C HIS A 53 0.10 8.17 -4.55
N ALA A 54 0.56 8.55 -5.74
CA ALA A 54 0.93 9.90 -6.12
C ALA A 54 -0.06 10.40 -7.19
N GLY A 55 -1.17 11.01 -6.76
CA GLY A 55 -2.22 11.44 -7.69
C GLY A 55 -3.11 10.29 -8.17
N GLN A 56 -3.69 10.41 -9.37
CA GLN A 56 -4.79 9.54 -9.81
C GLN A 56 -4.38 8.22 -10.47
N THR A 57 -3.22 8.16 -11.13
CA THR A 57 -2.85 7.01 -12.00
C THR A 57 -1.51 6.39 -11.67
N THR A 58 -0.79 6.95 -10.71
CA THR A 58 0.60 6.62 -10.45
C THR A 58 0.76 6.25 -8.99
N GLY A 59 1.36 5.09 -8.74
CA GLY A 59 1.63 4.65 -7.39
C GLY A 59 2.62 3.49 -7.35
N LEU A 60 2.93 3.10 -6.13
CA LEU A 60 3.81 1.99 -5.81
C LEU A 60 3.05 1.01 -4.93
N ILE A 61 3.23 -0.28 -5.16
CA ILE A 61 2.59 -1.34 -4.40
C ILE A 61 3.63 -2.31 -3.83
N CYS A 62 3.40 -2.75 -2.59
CA CYS A 62 4.05 -3.94 -2.04
C CYS A 62 2.95 -4.89 -1.61
N LYS A 63 2.72 -5.96 -2.38
CA LYS A 63 1.73 -7.01 -2.09
C LYS A 63 2.45 -8.29 -1.67
N ARG A 64 1.94 -8.93 -0.62
CA ARG A 64 2.44 -10.22 -0.10
C ARG A 64 1.27 -11.11 0.35
N PRO A 65 1.47 -12.43 0.48
CA PRO A 65 0.52 -13.31 1.14
C PRO A 65 0.22 -12.85 2.57
N LEU A 66 -0.96 -13.16 3.11
CA LEU A 66 -1.35 -12.70 4.45
C LEU A 66 -0.43 -13.25 5.55
N SER A 67 0.18 -14.41 5.33
CA SER A 67 1.18 -15.01 6.24
C SER A 67 2.42 -14.13 6.46
N GLU A 68 2.70 -13.21 5.52
CA GLU A 68 3.83 -12.27 5.58
C GLU A 68 3.44 -10.89 6.12
N LYS A 69 2.20 -10.71 6.61
CA LYS A 69 1.75 -9.44 7.23
C LYS A 69 2.73 -8.86 8.25
N PRO A 70 3.36 -9.64 9.16
CA PRO A 70 4.34 -9.07 10.09
C PRO A 70 5.56 -8.45 9.40
N ALA A 71 5.93 -8.92 8.21
CA ALA A 71 6.98 -8.30 7.41
C ALA A 71 6.52 -6.98 6.81
N LEU A 72 5.28 -6.91 6.29
CA LEU A 72 4.66 -5.66 5.83
C LEU A 72 4.52 -4.63 6.95
N ASP A 73 4.10 -5.04 8.15
CA ASP A 73 4.01 -4.17 9.32
C ASP A 73 5.38 -3.55 9.68
N ARG A 74 6.47 -4.32 9.53
CA ARG A 74 7.83 -3.82 9.73
C ARG A 74 8.28 -2.89 8.61
N LEU A 75 7.83 -3.16 7.38
CA LEU A 75 8.17 -2.38 6.20
C LEU A 75 7.46 -1.02 6.21
N LEU A 76 6.19 -0.96 6.63
CA LEU A 76 5.45 0.28 6.87
C LEU A 76 6.20 1.21 7.83
N LYS A 77 6.77 0.66 8.92
CA LYS A 77 7.56 1.44 9.90
C LYS A 77 8.89 1.98 9.36
N LYS A 78 9.34 1.51 8.19
CA LYS A 78 10.56 1.98 7.53
C LYS A 78 10.28 3.07 6.49
N ILE A 79 9.02 3.34 6.18
CA ILE A 79 8.65 4.46 5.31
C ILE A 79 8.89 5.73 6.13
N GLU A 80 9.82 6.55 5.68
CA GLU A 80 10.16 7.79 6.36
C GLU A 80 9.33 8.95 5.79
N CYS A 81 9.23 10.03 6.57
CA CYS A 81 8.60 11.27 6.14
C CYS A 81 9.66 12.37 5.98
N PRO A 82 9.72 13.07 4.85
CA PRO A 82 8.82 12.98 3.70
C PRO A 82 8.97 11.67 2.91
N VAL A 83 7.85 11.11 2.45
CA VAL A 83 7.81 9.85 1.72
C VAL A 83 8.52 10.01 0.38
N SER A 84 9.46 9.13 0.08
CA SER A 84 10.26 9.18 -1.14
C SER A 84 9.99 7.99 -2.04
N GLU A 85 9.74 8.24 -3.33
CA GLU A 85 9.60 7.19 -4.36
C GLU A 85 10.80 6.24 -4.34
N ARG A 86 12.01 6.79 -4.32
CA ARG A 86 13.24 5.99 -4.32
C ARG A 86 13.36 5.10 -3.10
N GLN A 87 13.01 5.60 -1.93
CA GLN A 87 13.01 4.80 -0.70
C GLN A 87 12.06 3.59 -0.83
N LEU A 88 10.87 3.80 -1.39
CA LEU A 88 9.90 2.73 -1.59
C LEU A 88 10.42 1.68 -2.59
N LEU A 89 11.05 2.12 -3.69
CA LEU A 89 11.70 1.19 -4.63
C LEU A 89 12.82 0.38 -3.95
N ASP A 90 13.65 1.01 -3.12
CA ASP A 90 14.73 0.35 -2.36
C ASP A 90 14.16 -0.62 -1.29
N LEU A 91 12.95 -0.36 -0.78
CA LEU A 91 12.21 -1.25 0.12
C LEU A 91 11.51 -2.40 -0.62
N GLY A 92 11.56 -2.44 -1.96
CA GLY A 92 10.97 -3.48 -2.78
C GLY A 92 9.50 -3.27 -3.11
N PHE A 93 9.03 -2.02 -3.12
CA PHE A 93 7.79 -1.67 -3.80
C PHE A 93 7.98 -1.70 -5.32
N GLU A 94 6.92 -2.03 -6.03
CA GLU A 94 6.89 -2.09 -7.49
C GLU A 94 5.93 -1.04 -8.03
N TRP A 95 6.22 -0.53 -9.23
CA TRP A 95 5.32 0.36 -9.94
C TRP A 95 3.96 -0.30 -10.15
N TRP A 96 2.92 0.44 -9.78
CA TRP A 96 1.55 0.00 -9.93
C TRP A 96 0.79 1.00 -10.80
N HIS A 97 0.14 0.45 -11.82
CA HIS A 97 -0.69 1.19 -12.75
C HIS A 97 -2.14 0.71 -12.55
N GLY A 98 -2.95 1.54 -11.91
CA GLY A 98 -4.37 1.29 -11.68
C GLY A 98 -5.04 2.51 -11.07
N SER A 99 -6.36 2.65 -11.27
CA SER A 99 -7.19 3.50 -10.43
C SER A 99 -7.63 2.68 -9.19
N TYR A 100 -7.64 3.33 -8.03
CA TYR A 100 -8.37 2.81 -6.88
C TYR A 100 -9.79 3.37 -7.02
N ASP A 101 -10.62 2.73 -7.84
CA ASP A 101 -12.05 3.02 -7.99
C ASP A 101 -12.90 2.15 -7.05
#